data_AF-A0A8S3IRL8-F1
#
_entry.id   AF-A0A8S3IRL8-F1
#
_cell.length_a   1.000
_cell.length_b   1.000
_cell.length_c   1.000
_cell.angle_alpha   90.00
_cell.angle_beta   90.00
_cell.angle_gamma   90.00
#
_symmetry.space_group_name_H-M   'P 1'
#
loop_
_entity.id
_entity.type
_entity.pdbx_description
1 polymer ?
#
loop_
_entity_poly.entity_id
_entity_poly.type
_entity_poly.pdbx_seq_one_letter_code
_entity_poly.pdbx_strand_id
1 'polypeptide(L)'
;MANHGPNTNDSQFFFTLGSTPELDKKNTLFGKIVGNTLFNMLKLGEGEIIGETPVRAHKIIKTEVISNPFDDMEARPRAKPQGLDDHETNKKSKDTF
;
A
#
# COMPACT_ATOMS: atom_id res chain seq x y z
N MET A 1 -4.91 -2.28 11.26
CA MET A 1 -5.24 -1.21 10.30
C MET A 1 -4.56 0.07 10.75
N ALA A 2 -3.90 0.78 9.84
CA ALA A 2 -3.36 2.11 10.15
C ALA A 2 -4.51 3.12 10.25
N ASN A 3 -4.38 4.09 11.16
CA ASN A 3 -5.40 5.09 11.42
C ASN A 3 -4.77 6.36 12.02
N HIS A 4 -5.57 7.42 12.11
CA HIS A 4 -5.22 8.70 12.73
C HIS A 4 -6.03 8.96 14.02
N GLY A 5 -6.57 7.90 14.62
CA GLY A 5 -7.49 7.96 15.75
C GLY A 5 -8.73 7.07 15.59
N PRO A 6 -9.64 7.05 16.59
CA PRO A 6 -10.83 6.20 16.55
C PRO A 6 -11.68 6.41 15.30
N ASN A 7 -12.13 5.33 14.67
CA ASN A 7 -13.00 5.35 13.48
C ASN A 7 -12.42 6.07 12.25
N THR A 8 -11.10 6.12 12.11
CA THR A 8 -10.42 6.72 10.93
C THR A 8 -9.68 5.67 10.09
N ASN A 9 -10.15 4.42 10.10
CA ASN A 9 -9.60 3.37 9.26
C ASN A 9 -10.00 3.61 7.80
N ASP A 10 -9.03 3.53 6.89
CA ASP A 10 -9.26 3.52 5.44
C ASP A 10 -8.57 2.28 4.83
N SER A 11 -7.73 2.47 3.81
CA SER A 11 -7.10 1.39 3.04
C SER A 11 -5.69 1.03 3.51
N GLN A 12 -5.08 1.87 4.35
CA GLN A 12 -3.72 1.66 4.84
C GLN A 12 -3.67 0.58 5.92
N PHE A 13 -2.74 -0.36 5.76
CA PHE A 13 -2.48 -1.44 6.71
C PHE A 13 -0.97 -1.63 6.89
N PHE A 14 -0.59 -2.39 7.92
CA PHE A 14 0.78 -2.71 8.24
C PHE A 14 0.89 -4.15 8.72
N PHE A 15 2.11 -4.70 8.68
CA PHE A 15 2.45 -5.98 9.27
C PHE A 15 3.21 -5.75 10.57
N THR A 16 2.98 -6.62 11.55
CA THR A 16 3.80 -6.63 12.77
C THR A 16 5.01 -7.54 12.54
N LEU A 17 6.21 -7.02 12.84
CA LEU A 17 7.45 -7.80 12.79
C LEU A 17 7.76 -8.49 14.15
N GLY A 18 6.99 -8.15 15.18
CA GLY A 18 7.12 -8.68 16.54
C GLY A 18 5.86 -8.42 17.37
N SER A 19 5.97 -8.65 18.68
CA SER A 19 4.88 -8.33 19.62
C SER A 19 4.76 -6.82 19.83
N THR A 20 3.53 -6.29 19.73
CA THR A 20 3.24 -4.84 19.79
C THR A 20 2.01 -4.57 20.69
N PRO A 21 2.10 -4.81 22.01
CA PRO A 21 0.98 -4.63 22.95
C PRO A 21 0.47 -3.17 23.02
N GLU A 22 1.30 -2.20 22.67
CA GLU A 22 0.95 -0.78 22.62
C GLU A 22 -0.10 -0.43 21.55
N LEU A 23 -0.33 -1.33 20.59
CA LEU A 23 -1.32 -1.18 19.51
C LEU A 23 -2.67 -1.81 19.87
N ASP A 24 -2.74 -2.55 20.98
CA ASP A 24 -3.97 -3.20 21.43
C ASP A 24 -5.08 -2.16 21.66
N LYS A 25 -6.26 -2.47 21.12
CA LYS A 25 -7.45 -1.58 21.12
C LYS A 25 -7.25 -0.22 20.42
N LYS A 26 -6.10 0.04 19.80
CA LYS A 26 -5.85 1.24 18.98
C LYS A 26 -5.95 0.95 17.49
N ASN A 27 -5.44 -0.20 17.06
CA ASN A 27 -5.45 -0.61 15.66
C ASN A 27 -6.25 -1.91 15.50
N THR A 28 -7.17 -1.92 14.55
CA THR A 28 -7.99 -3.12 14.28
C THR A 28 -7.13 -4.22 13.67
N LEU A 29 -7.07 -5.37 14.32
CA LEU A 29 -6.49 -6.61 13.78
C LEU A 29 -7.56 -7.33 12.94
N PHE A 30 -7.27 -7.59 11.66
CA PHE A 30 -8.22 -8.18 10.72
C PHE A 30 -7.73 -9.48 10.06
N GLY A 31 -6.49 -9.91 10.34
CA GLY A 31 -5.93 -11.11 9.74
C GLY A 31 -4.57 -11.47 10.32
N LYS A 32 -4.08 -12.64 9.93
CA LYS A 32 -2.73 -13.13 10.26
C LYS A 32 -2.12 -13.79 9.02
N ILE A 33 -0.80 -13.78 8.94
CA ILE A 33 -0.08 -14.49 7.89
C ILE A 33 -0.08 -15.97 8.23
N VAL A 34 -0.35 -16.80 7.22
CA VAL A 34 -0.49 -18.25 7.38
C VAL A 34 0.38 -19.01 6.38
N GLY A 35 0.70 -20.24 6.73
CA GLY A 35 1.45 -21.17 5.89
C GLY A 35 2.93 -20.79 5.72
N ASN A 36 3.51 -21.24 4.61
CA ASN A 36 4.95 -21.10 4.34
C ASN A 36 5.36 -19.69 3.86
N THR A 37 4.46 -18.69 3.99
CA THR A 37 4.68 -17.32 3.51
C THR A 37 5.23 -16.39 4.59
N LEU A 38 5.38 -16.86 5.83
CA LEU A 38 5.89 -16.06 6.94
C LEU A 38 7.28 -15.46 6.64
N PHE A 39 8.21 -16.27 6.13
CA PHE A 39 9.54 -15.81 5.75
C PHE A 39 9.52 -14.76 4.64
N ASN A 40 8.56 -14.85 3.72
CA ASN A 40 8.42 -13.84 2.66
C ASN A 40 8.00 -12.49 3.23
N MET A 41 7.17 -12.47 4.28
CA MET A 41 6.83 -11.23 4.96
C MET A 41 7.99 -10.67 5.77
N LEU A 42 8.73 -11.52 6.50
CA LEU A 42 9.87 -11.06 7.30
C LEU A 42 10.95 -10.40 6.43
N LYS A 43 11.17 -10.92 5.22
CA LYS A 43 12.05 -10.28 4.23
C LYS A 43 11.64 -8.87 3.85
N LEU A 44 10.37 -8.47 4.02
CA LEU A 44 9.94 -7.10 3.76
C LEU A 44 10.48 -6.10 4.78
N GLY A 45 10.84 -6.57 5.97
CA GLY A 45 11.52 -5.77 7.00
C GLY A 45 13.04 -5.70 6.81
N GLU A 46 13.59 -6.45 5.85
CA GLU A 46 15.02 -6.49 5.56
C GLU A 46 15.34 -5.46 4.46
N GLY A 47 16.14 -4.44 4.79
CA GLY A 47 16.59 -3.47 3.80
C GLY A 47 17.17 -2.20 4.42
N GLU A 48 17.90 -1.44 3.60
CA GLU A 48 18.36 -0.12 3.99
C GLU A 48 17.18 0.86 4.05
N ILE A 49 17.14 1.64 5.13
CA ILE A 49 16.11 2.64 5.40
C ILE A 49 16.74 4.03 5.51
N ILE A 50 16.05 5.04 4.99
CA ILE A 50 16.34 6.45 5.23
C ILE A 50 15.18 6.99 6.05
N GLY A 51 15.42 7.25 7.34
CA GLY A 51 14.35 7.52 8.30
C GLY A 51 13.42 6.32 8.43
N GLU A 52 12.16 6.47 8.01
CA GLU A 52 11.16 5.40 8.01
C GLU A 52 10.85 4.86 6.60
N THR A 53 11.55 5.34 5.58
CA THR A 53 11.30 4.96 4.19
C THR A 53 12.39 4.02 3.68
N PRO A 54 12.04 2.84 3.12
CA PRO A 54 13.01 1.96 2.50
C PRO A 54 13.66 2.60 1.27
N VAL A 55 14.98 2.45 1.13
CA VAL A 55 15.72 2.87 -0.07
C VAL A 55 15.18 2.14 -1.31
N ARG A 56 14.81 0.87 -1.16
CA ARG A 56 14.18 0.05 -2.20
C ARG A 56 12.84 -0.50 -1.72
N ALA A 57 11.78 0.27 -1.93
CA ALA A 57 10.44 -0.11 -1.53
C ALA A 57 9.93 -1.35 -2.29
N HIS A 58 9.41 -2.32 -1.54
CA HIS A 58 8.69 -3.46 -2.09
C HIS A 58 7.29 -3.05 -2.52
N LYS A 59 6.76 -3.69 -3.57
CA LYS A 59 5.46 -3.34 -4.17
C LYS A 59 4.56 -4.57 -4.22
N ILE A 60 3.27 -4.35 -3.94
CA ILE A 60 2.23 -5.33 -4.17
C ILE A 60 1.93 -5.33 -5.68
N ILE A 61 2.24 -6.43 -6.37
CA ILE A 61 2.06 -6.54 -7.82
C ILE A 61 0.64 -7.01 -8.17
N LYS A 62 0.10 -7.92 -7.37
CA LYS A 62 -1.22 -8.55 -7.58
C LYS A 62 -1.81 -8.96 -6.22
N THR A 63 -3.13 -8.95 -6.14
CA THR A 63 -3.91 -9.49 -5.03
C THR A 63 -4.94 -10.48 -5.56
N GLU A 64 -5.15 -11.57 -4.83
CA GLU A 64 -6.13 -12.60 -5.16
C GLU A 64 -6.90 -12.97 -3.89
N VAL A 65 -8.23 -13.00 -3.98
CA VAL A 65 -9.10 -13.44 -2.89
C VAL A 65 -9.39 -14.92 -3.09
N ILE A 66 -8.77 -15.76 -2.26
CA ILE A 66 -8.88 -17.23 -2.38
C ILE A 66 -10.26 -17.72 -1.94
N SER A 67 -10.81 -17.12 -0.88
CA SER A 67 -12.12 -17.44 -0.32
C SER A 67 -12.78 -16.14 0.09
N ASN A 68 -13.85 -15.75 -0.60
CA ASN A 68 -14.66 -14.58 -0.24
C ASN A 68 -15.85 -15.04 0.61
N PRO A 69 -15.94 -14.65 1.90
CA PRO A 69 -17.07 -15.02 2.75
C PRO A 69 -18.31 -14.12 2.55
N PHE A 70 -18.23 -13.11 1.69
CA PHE A 70 -19.31 -12.16 1.42
C PHE A 70 -19.87 -12.36 0.01
N ASP A 71 -21.15 -12.75 -0.06
CA ASP A 71 -21.84 -13.02 -1.33
C ASP A 71 -22.28 -11.73 -2.04
N ASP A 72 -22.37 -10.62 -1.32
CA ASP A 72 -22.85 -9.32 -1.78
C ASP A 72 -21.73 -8.32 -2.14
N MET A 73 -20.46 -8.75 -2.00
CA MET A 73 -19.32 -7.88 -2.24
C MET A 73 -19.00 -7.78 -3.73
N GLU A 74 -19.51 -6.72 -4.36
CA GLU A 74 -19.22 -6.39 -5.76
C GLU A 74 -18.04 -5.43 -5.89
N ALA A 75 -17.10 -5.74 -6.79
CA ALA A 75 -15.97 -4.86 -7.06
C ALA A 75 -16.45 -3.58 -7.76
N ARG A 76 -16.10 -2.41 -7.21
CA ARG A 76 -16.40 -1.14 -7.87
C ARG A 76 -15.72 -1.10 -9.24
N PRO A 77 -16.43 -0.71 -10.32
CA PRO A 77 -15.81 -0.53 -11.62
C PRO A 77 -14.71 0.54 -11.49
N ARG A 78 -13.51 0.22 -11.97
CA ARG A 78 -12.41 1.19 -12.00
C ARG A 78 -12.83 2.38 -12.87
N ALA A 79 -12.88 3.57 -12.30
CA ALA A 79 -12.98 4.79 -13.09
C ALA A 79 -11.80 4.83 -14.07
N LYS A 80 -12.04 5.15 -15.34
CA LYS A 80 -10.95 5.41 -16.28
C LYS A 80 -10.09 6.54 -15.70
N PRO A 81 -8.75 6.44 -15.71
CA PRO A 81 -7.91 7.55 -15.30
C PRO A 81 -8.28 8.77 -16.15
N GLN A 82 -8.78 9.83 -15.50
CA GLN A 82 -8.91 11.15 -16.12
C GLN A 82 -7.49 11.66 -16.40
N GLY A 83 -7.30 12.17 -17.62
CA GLY A 83 -6.01 12.42 -18.25
C GLY A 83 -5.04 13.20 -17.37
N LEU A 84 -3.77 12.78 -17.41
CA LEU A 84 -2.65 13.68 -17.19
C LEU A 84 -2.70 14.68 -18.36
N ASP A 85 -2.95 15.96 -18.05
CA ASP A 85 -2.80 17.04 -19.02
C ASP A 85 -1.35 17.05 -19.50
N ASP A 86 -1.14 16.69 -20.77
CA ASP A 86 0.14 16.84 -21.44
C ASP A 86 0.48 18.33 -21.51
N HIS A 87 1.32 18.81 -20.59
CA HIS A 87 1.97 20.10 -20.72
C HIS A 87 2.92 20.06 -21.92
N GLU A 88 2.40 20.46 -23.07
CA GLU A 88 3.15 20.61 -24.32
C GLU A 88 4.19 21.74 -24.15
N THR A 89 5.44 21.38 -23.86
CA THR A 89 6.58 22.31 -23.90
C THR A 89 6.92 22.62 -25.36
N ASN A 90 6.36 23.70 -25.91
CA ASN A 90 6.81 24.23 -27.19
C ASN A 90 8.14 24.99 -27.00
N LYS A 91 9.26 24.27 -27.12
CA LYS A 91 10.61 24.81 -27.25
C LYS A 91 10.86 25.07 -28.74
N LYS A 92 10.49 26.26 -29.25
CA LYS A 92 11.07 26.78 -30.50
C LYS A 92 12.23 27.72 -30.20
N SER A 93 13.40 27.24 -30.64
CA SER A 93 14.72 27.85 -30.76
C SER A 93 14.76 29.36 -31.01
N LYS A 94 15.61 30.05 -30.24
CA LYS A 94 16.34 31.25 -30.68
C LYS A 94 17.38 30.84 -31.72
N ASP A 95 17.53 31.65 -32.78
CA ASP A 95 18.80 32.15 -33.33
C ASP A 95 18.46 33.00 -34.59
N THR A 96 18.55 34.33 -34.53
CA THR A 96 19.73 35.18 -34.88
C THR A 96 20.05 35.22 -36.38
N PHE A 97 19.34 36.04 -37.16
CA PHE A 97 19.79 37.25 -37.89
C PHE A 97 18.68 37.75 -38.82
#